data_AF-A0A940TVL0-F1
#
_entry.id   AF-A0A940TVL0-F1
#
_cell.length_a   1.000
_cell.length_b   1.000
_cell.length_c   1.000
_cell.angle_alpha   90.00
_cell.angle_beta   90.00
_cell.angle_gamma   90.00
#
_symmetry.space_group_name_H-M   'P 1'
#
loop_
_entity.id
_entity.type
_entity.pdbx_description
1 polymer ?
#
loop_
_entity_poly.entity_id
_entity_poly.type
_entity_poly.pdbx_seq_one_letter_code
_entity_poly.pdbx_strand_id
1 'polypeptide(L)'
;MLSDHPEPTQYRTLCSECQAGVLQLEYITYFTWLNEELVTVPNFPAWVCDVCGRREYDSRAVAWLNTLLNPDAGRRTTSRRRPGSANPNRPQP
;
A
#
# COMPACT_ATOMS: atom_id res chain seq x y z
N MET A 1 14.71 37.55 -19.35
CA MET A 1 14.91 36.10 -19.56
C MET A 1 15.70 35.55 -18.38
N LEU A 2 15.02 35.20 -17.29
CA LEU A 2 15.50 34.23 -16.30
C LEU A 2 14.26 33.80 -15.52
N SER A 3 13.67 32.69 -15.92
CA SER A 3 12.51 32.13 -15.24
C SER A 3 13.02 31.44 -13.97
N ASP A 4 12.84 32.11 -12.84
CA ASP A 4 13.04 31.55 -11.50
C ASP A 4 11.99 30.44 -11.30
N HIS A 5 12.35 29.22 -11.68
CA HIS A 5 11.58 28.03 -11.34
C HIS A 5 12.03 27.64 -9.94
N PRO A 6 11.18 27.73 -8.90
CA PRO A 6 11.54 27.18 -7.60
C PRO A 6 11.71 25.67 -7.80
N GLU A 7 12.96 25.21 -7.78
CA GLU A 7 13.30 23.79 -7.70
C GLU A 7 12.43 23.17 -6.61
N PRO A 8 11.70 22.08 -6.88
CA PRO A 8 10.86 21.46 -5.88
C PRO A 8 11.76 21.16 -4.69
N THR A 9 11.51 21.83 -3.57
CA THR A 9 12.24 21.59 -2.32
C THR A 9 11.94 20.15 -1.95
N GLN A 10 12.77 19.23 -2.41
CA GLN A 10 12.69 17.82 -2.07
C GLN A 10 12.81 17.78 -0.55
N TYR A 11 11.69 17.52 0.11
CA TYR A 11 11.64 17.37 1.55
C TYR A 11 12.47 16.12 1.89
N ARG A 12 13.75 16.34 2.17
CA ARG A 12 14.67 15.28 2.56
C ARG A 12 14.40 14.96 4.02
N THR A 13 13.70 13.87 4.26
CA THR A 13 13.47 13.37 5.62
C THR A 13 14.78 12.85 6.19
N LEU A 14 15.20 13.35 7.35
CA LEU A 14 16.38 12.84 8.06
C LEU A 14 16.11 11.41 8.56
N CYS A 15 17.12 10.54 8.45
CA CYS A 15 17.01 9.19 8.98
C CYS A 15 16.96 9.21 10.51
N SER A 16 15.91 8.66 11.11
CA SER A 16 15.75 8.67 12.57
C SER A 16 16.70 7.72 13.31
N GLU A 17 17.37 6.80 12.61
CA GLU A 17 18.33 5.88 13.26
C GLU A 17 19.74 6.43 13.33
N CYS A 18 20.30 6.92 12.23
CA CYS A 18 21.67 7.44 12.25
C CYS A 18 21.75 8.95 12.45
N GLN A 19 20.66 9.70 12.19
CA GLN A 19 20.61 11.18 12.22
C GLN A 19 21.68 11.88 11.37
N ALA A 20 22.41 11.13 10.54
CA ALA A 20 23.50 11.61 9.68
C ALA A 20 23.12 11.58 8.20
N GLY A 21 22.28 10.62 7.81
CA GLY A 21 21.81 10.44 6.44
C GLY A 21 20.38 10.94 6.21
N VAL A 22 20.01 10.98 4.94
CA VAL A 22 18.65 11.31 4.48
C VAL A 22 18.01 10.11 3.82
N LEU A 23 16.70 9.99 3.98
CA LEU A 23 15.91 8.97 3.30
C LEU A 23 15.68 9.38 1.83
N GLN A 24 16.06 8.51 0.90
CA GLN A 24 15.86 8.67 -0.54
C GLN A 24 14.89 7.60 -1.06
N LEU A 25 14.02 7.97 -2.01
CA LEU A 25 13.11 7.02 -2.63
C LEU A 25 13.89 6.10 -3.57
N GLU A 26 13.84 4.80 -3.31
CA GLU A 26 14.40 3.73 -4.12
C GLU A 26 13.36 2.65 -4.42
N TYR A 27 13.59 1.89 -5.49
CA TYR A 27 12.77 0.75 -5.88
C TYR A 27 13.56 -0.54 -5.67
N ILE A 28 13.22 -1.28 -4.61
CA ILE A 28 13.96 -2.46 -4.15
C ILE A 28 13.09 -3.71 -4.21
N THR A 29 13.68 -4.88 -3.98
CA THR A 29 12.89 -6.11 -3.83
C THR A 29 12.34 -6.18 -2.40
N TYR A 30 11.02 -6.23 -2.27
CA TYR A 30 10.33 -6.48 -1.01
C TYR A 30 10.14 -7.98 -0.80
N PHE A 31 10.45 -8.44 0.40
CA PHE A 31 10.32 -9.83 0.80
C PHE A 31 9.29 -9.91 1.92
N THR A 32 8.31 -10.79 1.78
CA THR A 32 7.31 -11.01 2.82
C THR A 32 6.92 -12.48 2.86
N TRP A 33 6.55 -12.95 4.05
CA TRP A 33 6.04 -14.30 4.23
C TRP A 33 4.53 -14.26 4.19
N LEU A 34 3.93 -15.13 3.38
CA LEU A 34 2.50 -15.35 3.34
C LEU A 34 2.24 -16.83 3.66
N ASN A 35 1.72 -17.10 4.86
CA ASN A 35 1.71 -18.44 5.44
C ASN A 35 3.15 -19.01 5.49
N GLU A 36 3.41 -20.18 4.91
CA GLU A 36 4.73 -20.78 4.80
C GLU A 36 5.45 -20.51 3.46
N GLU A 37 4.93 -19.63 2.59
CA GLU A 37 5.55 -19.29 1.31
C GLU A 37 6.21 -17.91 1.34
N LEU A 38 7.45 -17.85 0.83
CA LEU A 38 8.17 -16.60 0.65
C LEU A 38 7.72 -15.91 -0.63
N VAL A 39 7.13 -14.73 -0.49
CA VAL A 39 6.74 -13.87 -1.61
C VAL A 39 7.82 -12.82 -1.82
N THR A 40 8.21 -12.63 -3.08
CA THR A 40 9.17 -11.60 -3.51
C THR A 40 8.51 -10.66 -4.50
N VAL A 41 8.61 -9.36 -4.26
CA VAL A 41 8.01 -8.32 -5.10
C VAL A 41 9.10 -7.37 -5.58
N PRO A 42 9.48 -7.41 -6.86
CA PRO A 42 10.49 -6.51 -7.41
C PRO A 42 9.91 -5.09 -7.58
N ASN A 43 10.81 -4.11 -7.70
CA ASN A 43 10.47 -2.70 -7.94
C ASN A 43 9.48 -2.13 -6.90
N PHE A 44 9.66 -2.47 -5.63
CA PHE A 44 8.81 -2.02 -4.53
C PHE A 44 9.34 -0.70 -3.95
N PRO A 45 8.50 0.33 -3.81
CA PRO A 45 8.94 1.64 -3.34
C PRO A 45 9.32 1.61 -1.84
N ALA A 46 10.52 2.10 -1.55
CA ALA A 46 11.02 2.26 -0.19
C ALA A 46 11.88 3.51 -0.05
N TRP A 47 11.84 4.14 1.11
CA TRP A 47 12.78 5.17 1.53
C TRP A 47 13.99 4.50 2.16
N VAL A 48 15.15 4.62 1.52
CA VAL A 48 16.42 4.04 1.97
C VAL A 48 17.34 5.14 2.43
N CYS A 49 17.93 5.00 3.61
CA CYS A 49 18.94 5.92 4.10
C CYS A 49 20.25 5.72 3.33
N ASP A 50 20.76 6.80 2.75
CA ASP A 50 22.02 6.87 2.02
C ASP A 50 23.28 6.57 2.87
N VAL A 51 23.18 6.70 4.20
CA VAL A 51 24.30 6.47 5.12
C VAL A 51 24.23 5.09 5.80
N CYS A 52 23.13 4.77 6.50
CA CYS A 52 23.05 3.53 7.29
C CYS A 52 22.27 2.40 6.60
N GLY A 53 21.60 2.67 5.46
CA GLY A 53 20.84 1.67 4.73
C GLY A 53 19.48 1.29 5.35
N ARG A 54 19.03 1.98 6.41
CA ARG A 54 17.68 1.83 6.98
C ARG A 54 16.63 1.98 5.89
N ARG A 55 15.63 1.10 5.88
CA ARG A 55 14.54 1.12 4.89
C ARG A 55 13.20 1.36 5.55
N GLU A 56 12.40 2.23 4.96
CA GLU A 56 10.98 2.42 5.28
C GLU A 56 10.16 2.16 4.01
N TYR A 57 9.31 1.14 4.04
CA TYR A 57 8.48 0.78 2.88
C TYR A 57 7.27 1.72 2.75
N ASP A 58 6.82 2.00 1.52
CA ASP A 58 5.60 2.79 1.33
C ASP A 58 4.38 2.05 1.88
N SER A 59 3.81 2.60 2.95
CA SER A 59 2.62 2.07 3.62
C SER A 59 1.43 1.82 2.68
N ARG A 60 1.25 2.66 1.64
CA ARG A 60 0.18 2.49 0.65
C ARG A 60 0.47 1.31 -0.26
N ALA A 61 1.73 1.16 -0.70
CA ALA A 61 2.14 0.02 -1.50
C ALA A 61 2.01 -1.29 -0.73
N VAL A 62 2.35 -1.30 0.56
CA VAL A 62 2.18 -2.48 1.44
C VAL A 62 0.70 -2.83 1.59
N ALA A 63 -0.17 -1.84 1.85
CA ALA A 63 -1.60 -2.07 1.98
C ALA A 63 -2.22 -2.62 0.69
N TRP A 64 -1.80 -2.10 -0.46
CA TRP A 64 -2.26 -2.59 -1.76
C TRP A 64 -1.77 -4.02 -2.04
N LEU A 65 -0.50 -4.33 -1.73
CA LEU A 65 0.04 -5.68 -1.83
C LEU A 65 -0.77 -6.66 -0.97
N ASN A 66 -1.03 -6.32 0.29
CA ASN A 66 -1.85 -7.15 1.18
C ASN A 66 -3.27 -7.36 0.63
N THR A 67 -3.83 -6.37 -0.06
CA THR A 67 -5.14 -6.49 -0.72
C THR A 67 -5.06 -7.46 -1.89
N LEU A 68 -4.01 -7.43 -2.71
CA LEU A 68 -3.81 -8.34 -3.84
C LEU A 68 -3.54 -9.78 -3.40
N LEU A 69 -2.80 -9.95 -2.29
CA LEU A 69 -2.48 -11.26 -1.73
C LEU A 69 -3.63 -11.87 -0.94
N ASN A 70 -4.68 -11.10 -0.63
CA ASN A 70 -5.84 -11.63 0.07
C ASN A 70 -6.58 -12.63 -0.84
N PRO A 71 -6.73 -13.91 -0.44
CA PRO A 71 -7.40 -14.92 -1.26
C PRO A 71 -8.88 -14.62 -1.54
N ASP A 72 -9.51 -13.74 -0.75
CA ASP A 72 -10.87 -13.27 -1.00
C ASP A 72 -10.94 -12.05 -1.94
N ALA A 73 -9.81 -11.55 -2.44
CA ALA A 73 -9.74 -10.45 -3.41
C ALA A 73 -10.36 -10.88 -4.75
N GLY A 74 -11.63 -10.55 -4.94
CA GLY A 74 -12.42 -10.92 -6.13
C GLY A 74 -13.52 -11.94 -5.86
N ARG A 75 -13.63 -12.45 -4.63
CA ARG A 75 -14.80 -13.22 -4.21
C ARG A 75 -15.98 -12.26 -4.17
N ARG A 76 -16.81 -12.28 -5.23
CA ARG A 76 -18.09 -11.57 -5.22
C ARG A 76 -18.78 -12.02 -3.95
N THR A 77 -18.99 -11.11 -3.00
CA THR A 77 -19.89 -11.35 -1.90
C THR A 77 -21.22 -11.66 -2.58
N THR A 78 -21.54 -12.93 -2.71
CA THR A 78 -22.86 -13.37 -3.10
C THR A 78 -23.70 -12.96 -1.90
N SER A 79 -24.15 -11.71 -1.94
CA SER A 79 -25.29 -11.26 -1.17
C SER A 79 -26.40 -12.17 -1.64
N ARG A 80 -26.53 -13.31 -0.96
CA ARG A 80 -27.65 -14.22 -1.07
C ARG A 80 -28.81 -13.39 -0.53
N ARG A 81 -29.38 -12.57 -1.41
CA ARG A 81 -30.68 -11.93 -1.21
C ARG A 81 -31.59 -13.09 -0.85
N ARG A 82 -31.90 -13.24 0.43
CA ARG A 82 -32.87 -14.21 0.91
C ARG A 82 -34.17 -13.88 0.16
N PRO A 83 -34.69 -14.76 -0.72
CA PRO A 83 -36.05 -14.61 -1.20
C PRO A 83 -36.93 -15.08 -0.04
N GLY A 84 -37.42 -14.14 0.76
CA GLY A 84 -38.11 -14.54 1.99
C GLY A 84 -38.53 -13.41 2.90
N SER A 85 -39.32 -12.47 2.38
CA SER A 85 -40.46 -11.94 3.13
C SER A 85 -41.43 -11.31 2.14
N ALA A 86 -42.14 -12.16 1.37
CA ALA A 86 -43.44 -11.77 0.89
C ALA A 86 -44.33 -11.71 2.13
N ASN A 87 -44.51 -10.51 2.68
CA ASN A 87 -45.50 -10.25 3.71
C ASN A 87 -46.88 -10.29 3.01
N PRO A 88 -47.76 -11.27 3.30
CA PRO A 88 -49.03 -11.42 2.60
C PRO A 88 -50.08 -10.40 3.04
N ASN A 89 -49.74 -9.45 3.91
CA ASN A 89 -50.69 -8.49 4.47
C ASN A 89 -50.40 -7.05 4.02
N ARG A 90 -50.49 -6.79 2.71
CA ARG A 90 -50.55 -5.41 2.17
C ARG A 90 -51.93 -5.18 1.54
N PRO A 91 -52.79 -4.33 2.13
CA PRO A 91 -54.04 -3.91 1.50
C PRO A 91 -53.71 -3.13 0.22
N GLN A 92 -54.33 -3.51 -0.90
CA GLN A 92 -54.22 -2.80 -2.18
C GLN A 92 -55.33 -1.74 -2.29
N PRO A 93 -55.03 -0.51 -2.74
CA PRO A 93 -56.00 0.54 -3.05
C PRO A 93 -56.71 0.32 -4.40
#